data_AF-A0A8H6RTC9-F1
#
_entry.id   AF-A0A8H6RTC9-F1
#
_cell.length_a   1.000
_cell.length_b   1.000
_cell.length_c   1.000
_cell.angle_alpha   90.00
_cell.angle_beta   90.00
_cell.angle_gamma   90.00
#
_symmetry.space_group_name_H-M   'P 1'
#
loop_
_entity.id
_entity.type
_entity.pdbx_description
1 polymer ?
#
loop_
_entity_poly.entity_id
_entity_poly.type
_entity_poly.pdbx_seq_one_letter_code
_entity_poly.pdbx_strand_id
1 'polypeptide(L)'
;MKFATTLSFLIASLSALVIANPDPASVLDIVANPKGVCQKKNPRVVKAIDLFCQRSGTKATVPSLFAHTGVYLKPAPPSSPNKVYVWIDGTCSPAQWVPQEVCQKQFYQMCATGGERGGASAKYGRNGCQTWNILIKKP
;
A
#
# COMPACT_ATOMS: atom_id res chain seq x y z
N MET A 1 59.01 -22.72 -43.31
CA MET A 1 58.90 -21.60 -42.33
C MET A 1 57.52 -20.96 -42.43
N LYS A 2 56.69 -21.08 -41.39
CA LYS A 2 55.87 -20.00 -40.78
C LYS A 2 55.10 -20.55 -39.58
N PHE A 3 54.94 -19.68 -38.60
CA PHE A 3 54.82 -19.95 -37.17
C PHE A 3 53.42 -20.33 -36.69
N ALA A 4 53.41 -21.04 -35.55
CA ALA A 4 52.27 -21.32 -34.68
C ALA A 4 51.59 -20.03 -34.15
N THR A 5 50.36 -20.15 -33.62
CA THR A 5 50.02 -19.85 -32.21
C THR A 5 48.49 -19.94 -32.04
N THR A 6 48.03 -20.91 -31.24
CA THR A 6 46.66 -21.06 -30.74
C THR A 6 46.39 -20.07 -29.61
N LEU A 7 45.33 -19.26 -29.72
CA LEU A 7 44.91 -18.30 -28.69
C LEU A 7 43.61 -18.79 -28.03
N SER A 8 43.72 -19.21 -26.77
CA SER A 8 42.58 -19.56 -25.90
C SER A 8 41.97 -18.29 -25.30
N PHE A 9 40.65 -18.10 -25.46
CA PHE A 9 39.89 -17.10 -24.71
C PHE A 9 39.01 -17.78 -23.68
N LEU A 10 39.45 -17.76 -22.41
CA LEU A 10 38.61 -17.99 -21.24
C LEU A 10 38.00 -16.64 -20.84
N ILE A 11 36.72 -16.43 -21.15
CA ILE A 11 35.97 -15.28 -20.62
C ILE A 11 35.21 -15.79 -19.39
N ALA A 12 35.73 -15.44 -18.21
CA ALA A 12 35.02 -15.65 -16.95
C ALA A 12 33.77 -14.77 -16.92
N SER A 13 32.60 -15.40 -16.92
CA SER A 13 31.32 -14.72 -16.75
C SER A 13 31.17 -14.24 -15.31
N LEU A 14 31.46 -12.95 -15.07
CA LEU A 14 31.08 -12.26 -13.84
C LEU A 14 29.55 -12.07 -13.86
N SER A 15 28.83 -12.89 -13.10
CA SER A 15 27.41 -12.66 -12.82
C SER A 15 27.29 -11.45 -11.90
N ALA A 16 26.91 -10.28 -12.44
CA ALA A 16 26.54 -9.14 -11.64
C ALA A 16 25.23 -9.44 -10.90
N LEU A 17 25.31 -9.57 -9.57
CA LEU A 17 24.15 -9.52 -8.69
C LEU A 17 23.55 -8.12 -8.80
N VAL A 18 22.46 -7.98 -9.56
CA VAL A 18 21.67 -6.75 -9.61
C VAL A 18 20.97 -6.61 -8.26
N ILE A 19 21.55 -5.81 -7.37
CA ILE A 19 20.85 -5.33 -6.17
C ILE A 19 19.83 -4.30 -6.69
N ALA A 20 18.55 -4.66 -6.68
CA ALA A 20 17.46 -3.76 -7.04
C ALA A 20 17.34 -2.65 -5.98
N ASN A 21 18.11 -1.57 -6.15
CA ASN A 21 17.95 -0.39 -5.33
C ASN A 21 16.64 0.32 -5.74
N PRO A 22 15.77 0.70 -4.80
CA PRO A 22 14.59 1.49 -5.12
C PRO A 22 15.01 2.83 -5.75
N ASP A 23 14.40 3.17 -6.89
CA ASP A 23 14.64 4.44 -7.58
C ASP A 23 14.27 5.62 -6.65
N PRO A 24 15.21 6.53 -6.33
CA PRO A 24 14.94 7.67 -5.47
C PRO A 24 13.80 8.57 -5.96
N ALA A 25 13.51 8.58 -7.27
CA ALA A 25 12.37 9.31 -7.83
C ALA A 25 11.03 8.76 -7.31
N SER A 26 10.91 7.45 -7.16
CA SER A 26 9.68 6.80 -6.66
C SER A 26 9.39 7.13 -5.20
N VAL A 27 10.43 7.34 -4.39
CA VAL A 27 10.29 7.71 -2.98
C VAL A 27 9.78 9.15 -2.84
N LEU A 28 10.31 10.06 -3.65
CA LEU A 28 9.89 11.47 -3.65
C LEU A 28 8.41 11.60 -4.05
N ASP A 29 7.94 10.84 -5.04
CA ASP A 29 6.54 10.81 -5.46
C ASP A 29 5.59 10.33 -4.35
N ILE A 30 5.99 9.31 -3.58
CA ILE A 30 5.18 8.78 -2.46
C ILE A 30 5.03 9.83 -1.36
N VAL A 31 6.10 10.56 -1.04
CA VAL A 31 6.08 11.59 0.00
C VAL A 31 5.28 12.82 -0.45
N ALA A 32 5.48 13.26 -1.69
CA ALA A 32 4.84 14.45 -2.23
C ALA A 32 3.36 14.23 -2.59
N ASN A 33 2.99 13.06 -3.11
CA ASN A 33 1.64 12.77 -3.59
C ASN A 33 1.22 11.29 -3.40
N PRO A 34 1.03 10.83 -2.15
CA PRO A 34 0.67 9.45 -1.88
C PRO A 34 -0.68 9.06 -2.49
N LYS A 35 -1.64 9.99 -2.54
CA LYS A 35 -2.94 9.74 -3.20
C LYS A 35 -2.76 9.47 -4.70
N GLY A 36 -1.93 10.26 -5.38
CA GLY A 36 -1.64 10.07 -6.81
C GLY A 36 -0.94 8.75 -7.11
N VAL A 37 0.02 8.35 -6.29
CA VAL A 37 0.68 7.03 -6.41
C VAL A 37 -0.33 5.89 -6.17
N CYS A 38 -1.14 6.00 -5.12
CA CYS A 38 -2.21 5.05 -4.85
C CYS A 38 -3.22 4.96 -6.00
N GLN A 39 -3.61 6.09 -6.59
CA GLN A 39 -4.52 6.18 -7.73
C GLN A 39 -3.97 5.42 -8.95
N LYS A 40 -2.67 5.54 -9.25
CA LYS A 40 -2.01 4.80 -10.32
C LYS A 40 -2.01 3.29 -10.06
N LYS A 41 -1.79 2.86 -8.80
CA LYS A 41 -1.83 1.44 -8.41
C LYS A 41 -3.22 0.84 -8.50
N ASN A 42 -4.20 1.50 -7.88
CA ASN A 42 -5.57 0.99 -7.80
C ASN A 42 -6.57 2.10 -7.45
N PRO A 43 -7.30 2.66 -8.43
CA PRO A 43 -8.27 3.73 -8.18
C PRO A 43 -9.45 3.29 -7.30
N ARG A 44 -9.69 1.98 -7.17
CA ARG A 44 -10.75 1.47 -6.28
C ARG A 44 -10.35 1.49 -4.81
N VAL A 45 -9.07 1.36 -4.51
CA VAL A 45 -8.58 1.55 -3.14
C VAL A 45 -8.77 3.01 -2.75
N VAL A 46 -8.42 3.96 -3.63
CA VAL A 46 -8.68 5.39 -3.40
C VAL A 46 -10.16 5.65 -3.14
N LYS A 47 -11.06 5.08 -3.95
CA LYS A 47 -12.51 5.20 -3.72
C LYS A 47 -12.94 4.66 -2.35
N ALA A 48 -12.41 3.51 -1.93
CA ALA A 48 -12.74 2.92 -0.62
C ALA A 48 -12.22 3.80 0.53
N ILE A 49 -11.00 4.33 0.41
CA ILE A 49 -10.39 5.26 1.37
C ILE A 49 -11.22 6.53 1.49
N ASP A 50 -11.57 7.17 0.36
CA ASP A 50 -12.37 8.39 0.36
C ASP A 50 -13.74 8.18 1.04
N LEU A 51 -14.42 7.07 0.74
CA LEU A 51 -15.72 6.74 1.38
C LEU A 51 -15.59 6.48 2.88
N PHE A 52 -14.54 5.80 3.32
CA PHE A 52 -14.32 5.52 4.75
C PHE A 52 -13.94 6.80 5.49
N CYS A 53 -12.95 7.54 5.00
CA CYS A 53 -12.42 8.71 5.67
C CYS A 53 -13.38 9.91 5.64
N GLN A 54 -14.27 10.03 4.66
CA GLN A 54 -15.31 11.07 4.66
C GLN A 54 -16.17 11.06 5.93
N ARG A 55 -16.34 9.89 6.56
CA ARG A 55 -17.13 9.72 7.78
C ARG A 55 -16.27 9.55 9.03
N SER A 56 -14.96 9.37 8.89
CA SER A 56 -14.08 9.04 10.02
C SER A 56 -14.03 10.17 11.06
N GLY A 57 -14.03 11.43 10.61
CA GLY A 57 -14.00 12.59 11.50
C GLY A 57 -15.14 12.66 12.53
N THR A 58 -16.26 11.97 12.30
CA THR A 58 -17.38 11.94 13.27
C THR A 58 -17.71 10.54 13.80
N LYS A 59 -17.21 9.48 13.15
CA LYS A 59 -17.61 8.09 13.46
C LYS A 59 -16.45 7.16 13.79
N ALA A 60 -15.21 7.48 13.42
CA ALA A 60 -14.06 6.60 13.61
C ALA A 60 -13.35 6.85 14.94
N THR A 61 -13.98 6.46 16.03
CA THR A 61 -13.28 6.26 17.31
C THR A 61 -12.96 4.78 17.45
N VAL A 62 -11.70 4.40 17.66
CA VAL A 62 -11.31 2.99 17.78
C VAL A 62 -11.26 2.62 19.27
N PRO A 63 -11.96 1.55 19.72
CA PRO A 63 -12.86 0.70 18.95
C PRO A 63 -14.23 1.34 18.69
N SER A 64 -14.77 1.17 17.48
CA SER A 64 -16.19 1.42 17.16
C SER A 64 -16.63 0.49 16.05
N LEU A 65 -17.94 0.26 15.96
CA LEU A 65 -18.52 -0.53 14.88
C LEU A 65 -18.21 0.04 13.49
N PHE A 66 -18.19 1.38 13.36
CA PHE A 66 -17.84 2.04 12.11
C PHE A 66 -16.40 1.73 11.69
N ALA A 67 -15.45 1.86 12.62
CA ALA A 67 -14.05 1.57 12.35
C ALA A 67 -13.85 0.10 11.93
N HIS A 68 -14.47 -0.84 12.65
CA HIS A 68 -14.36 -2.29 12.39
C HIS A 68 -15.02 -2.70 11.06
N THR A 69 -16.23 -2.21 10.79
CA THR A 69 -16.99 -2.59 9.58
C THR A 69 -16.32 -2.04 8.32
N GLY A 70 -15.85 -0.80 8.38
CA GLY A 70 -15.14 -0.17 7.28
C GLY A 70 -15.99 0.03 6.02
N VAL A 71 -15.31 0.00 4.87
CA VAL A 71 -15.91 0.10 3.53
C VAL A 71 -15.55 -1.14 2.71
N TYR A 72 -16.59 -1.75 2.13
CA TYR A 72 -16.50 -2.82 1.17
C TYR A 72 -16.87 -2.36 -0.23
N LEU A 73 -16.04 -2.64 -1.22
CA LEU A 73 -16.40 -2.52 -2.64
C LEU A 73 -16.43 -3.89 -3.30
N LYS A 74 -17.64 -4.31 -3.70
CA LYS A 74 -17.88 -5.55 -4.48
C LYS A 74 -17.17 -5.53 -5.84
N PRO A 75 -16.73 -6.69 -6.37
CA PRO A 75 -16.22 -6.80 -7.74
C PRO A 75 -17.14 -6.15 -8.79
N ALA A 76 -16.53 -5.59 -9.83
CA ALA A 76 -17.21 -5.08 -11.03
C ALA A 76 -16.44 -5.52 -12.28
N PRO A 77 -16.56 -6.80 -12.70
CA PRO A 77 -15.90 -7.29 -13.92
C PRO A 77 -16.48 -6.65 -15.19
N PRO A 78 -15.70 -6.58 -16.30
CA PRO A 78 -14.32 -7.04 -16.43
C PRO A 78 -13.29 -6.04 -15.87
N SER A 79 -13.67 -4.77 -15.72
CA SER A 79 -12.76 -3.67 -15.41
C SER A 79 -12.18 -3.71 -14.00
N SER A 80 -12.79 -4.47 -13.08
CA SER A 80 -12.38 -4.53 -11.68
C SER A 80 -12.80 -5.82 -10.98
N PRO A 81 -12.10 -6.94 -11.20
CA PRO A 81 -12.51 -8.25 -10.69
C PRO A 81 -12.35 -8.40 -9.17
N ASN A 82 -11.54 -7.57 -8.51
CA ASN A 82 -11.18 -7.78 -7.11
C ASN A 82 -12.15 -7.11 -6.12
N LYS A 83 -12.35 -7.78 -4.98
CA LYS A 83 -12.94 -7.23 -3.75
C LYS A 83 -11.94 -6.25 -3.11
N VAL A 84 -12.43 -5.12 -2.61
CA VAL A 84 -11.61 -4.14 -1.86
C VAL A 84 -12.25 -3.88 -0.50
N TYR A 85 -11.46 -3.92 0.56
CA TYR A 85 -11.87 -3.66 1.94
C TYR A 85 -10.93 -2.64 2.59
N VAL A 86 -11.48 -1.62 3.26
CA VAL A 86 -10.73 -0.63 4.06
C VAL A 86 -11.39 -0.49 5.42
N TRP A 87 -10.65 -0.77 6.49
CA TRP A 87 -11.18 -0.71 7.86
C TRP A 87 -10.07 -0.52 8.89
N ILE A 88 -10.44 -0.21 10.12
CA ILE A 88 -9.54 -0.09 11.26
C ILE A 88 -10.06 -0.96 12.41
N ASP A 89 -9.25 -1.95 12.81
CA ASP A 89 -9.45 -2.74 14.03
C ASP A 89 -8.66 -2.17 15.20
N GLY A 90 -9.00 -2.58 16.42
CA GLY A 90 -8.19 -2.27 17.59
C GLY A 90 -8.95 -2.41 18.90
N THR A 91 -8.20 -2.48 19.99
CA THR A 91 -8.72 -2.57 21.37
C THR A 91 -8.18 -1.42 22.22
N CYS A 92 -8.15 -0.21 21.64
CA CYS A 92 -7.56 0.96 22.28
C CYS A 92 -8.27 1.33 23.59
N SER A 93 -7.49 1.56 24.64
CA SER A 93 -7.96 2.09 25.93
C SER A 93 -7.04 3.24 26.39
N PRO A 94 -7.56 4.47 26.59
CA PRO A 94 -8.92 4.89 26.21
C PRO A 94 -9.14 4.80 24.70
N ALA A 95 -10.40 4.83 24.27
CA ALA A 95 -10.75 4.83 22.86
C ALA A 95 -10.15 6.04 22.13
N GLN A 96 -9.72 5.86 20.88
CA GLN A 96 -8.94 6.85 20.14
C GLN A 96 -9.66 7.30 18.89
N TRP A 97 -9.97 8.59 18.82
CA TRP A 97 -10.56 9.21 17.65
C TRP A 97 -9.56 9.30 16.49
N VAL A 98 -10.04 9.08 15.27
CA VAL A 98 -9.29 9.18 14.02
C VAL A 98 -9.82 10.37 13.20
N PRO A 99 -9.13 11.52 13.22
CA PRO A 99 -9.49 12.67 12.40
C PRO A 99 -9.51 12.32 10.90
N GLN A 100 -10.36 12.99 10.12
CA GLN A 100 -10.49 12.75 8.68
C GLN A 100 -9.17 12.94 7.92
N GLU A 101 -8.44 14.01 8.21
CA GLU A 101 -7.15 14.29 7.55
C GLU A 101 -6.11 13.21 7.87
N VAL A 102 -6.05 12.75 9.13
CA VAL A 102 -5.17 11.66 9.55
C VAL A 102 -5.57 10.36 8.85
N CYS A 103 -6.87 10.08 8.76
CA CYS A 103 -7.41 8.92 8.05
C CYS A 103 -6.90 8.88 6.60
N GLN A 104 -7.11 9.96 5.87
CA GLN A 104 -6.70 10.06 4.46
C GLN A 104 -5.18 9.94 4.32
N LYS A 105 -4.42 10.71 5.10
CA LYS A 105 -2.96 10.72 5.03
C LYS A 105 -2.38 9.32 5.24
N GLN A 106 -2.79 8.62 6.31
CA GLN A 106 -2.24 7.31 6.64
C GLN A 106 -2.64 6.26 5.61
N PHE A 107 -3.93 6.18 5.23
CA PHE A 107 -4.35 5.19 4.24
C PHE A 107 -3.75 5.43 2.85
N TYR A 108 -3.59 6.68 2.41
CA TYR A 108 -2.93 6.94 1.14
C TYR A 108 -1.46 6.57 1.17
N GLN A 109 -0.75 6.85 2.26
CA GLN A 109 0.63 6.40 2.43
C GLN A 109 0.72 4.88 2.42
N MET A 110 -0.14 4.18 3.17
CA MET A 110 -0.22 2.72 3.18
C MET A 110 -0.47 2.13 1.79
N CYS A 111 -1.37 2.72 1.01
CA CYS A 111 -1.66 2.26 -0.35
C CYS A 111 -0.47 2.52 -1.29
N ALA A 112 0.15 3.71 -1.19
CA ALA A 112 1.28 4.10 -2.02
C ALA A 112 2.50 3.20 -1.79
N THR A 113 2.80 2.85 -0.52
CA THR A 113 3.94 1.99 -0.15
C THR A 113 3.61 0.50 -0.08
N GLY A 114 2.33 0.14 -0.05
CA GLY A 114 1.86 -1.25 0.01
C GLY A 114 2.19 -2.04 -1.25
N GLY A 115 1.66 -3.27 -1.30
CA GLY A 115 1.91 -4.20 -2.41
C GLY A 115 1.54 -3.63 -3.79
N GLU A 116 1.76 -4.42 -4.84
CA GLU A 116 1.59 -4.01 -6.24
C GLU A 116 0.24 -3.30 -6.51
N ARG A 117 -0.85 -3.76 -5.87
CA ARG A 117 -2.19 -3.19 -6.01
C ARG A 117 -2.61 -2.23 -4.89
N GLY A 118 -1.70 -1.88 -3.98
CA GLY A 118 -1.93 -1.00 -2.84
C GLY A 118 -2.52 -1.67 -1.60
N GLY A 119 -2.46 -3.00 -1.51
CA GLY A 119 -2.84 -3.73 -0.31
C GLY A 119 -1.79 -3.56 0.79
N ALA A 120 -2.23 -3.34 2.03
CA ALA A 120 -1.34 -3.05 3.16
C ALA A 120 -2.03 -3.31 4.51
N SER A 121 -1.23 -3.58 5.54
CA SER A 121 -1.65 -3.54 6.95
C SER A 121 -0.59 -2.81 7.76
N ALA A 122 -1.01 -1.94 8.68
CA ALA A 122 -0.10 -1.14 9.49
C ALA A 122 -0.69 -0.88 10.89
N LYS A 123 0.19 -0.62 11.86
CA LYS A 123 -0.19 -0.29 13.23
C LYS A 123 -0.06 1.21 13.48
N TYR A 124 -1.10 1.79 14.06
CA TYR A 124 -1.15 3.21 14.45
C TYR A 124 -1.85 3.37 15.80
N GLY A 125 -2.05 4.62 16.20
CA GLY A 125 -2.59 4.97 17.50
C GLY A 125 -1.56 4.82 18.62
N ARG A 126 -1.93 5.27 19.82
CA ARG A 126 -1.06 5.16 21.00
C ARG A 126 -0.73 3.69 21.25
N ASN A 127 0.55 3.37 21.35
CA ASN A 127 1.07 2.01 21.56
C ASN A 127 0.69 1.00 20.46
N GLY A 128 0.37 1.47 19.25
CA GLY A 128 0.02 0.60 18.12
C GLY A 128 -1.31 -0.14 18.31
N CYS A 129 -2.22 0.40 19.14
CA CYS A 129 -3.49 -0.26 19.47
C CYS A 129 -4.47 -0.35 18.29
N GLN A 130 -4.24 0.39 17.20
CA GLN A 130 -5.05 0.37 16.00
C GLN A 130 -4.36 -0.42 14.89
N THR A 131 -5.10 -1.28 14.20
CA THR A 131 -4.65 -2.03 13.02
C THR A 131 -5.43 -1.53 11.82
N TRP A 132 -4.74 -0.88 10.90
CA TRP A 132 -5.32 -0.26 9.71
C TRP A 132 -5.10 -1.20 8.55
N ASN A 133 -6.14 -1.47 7.76
CA ASN A 133 -6.11 -2.51 6.76
C ASN A 133 -6.63 -2.04 5.40
N ILE A 134 -5.92 -2.41 4.34
CA ILE A 134 -6.35 -2.35 2.95
C ILE A 134 -6.24 -3.75 2.38
N LEU A 135 -7.37 -4.44 2.23
CA LEU A 135 -7.43 -5.78 1.67
C LEU A 135 -7.91 -5.75 0.22
N ILE A 136 -7.20 -6.47 -0.64
CA ILE A 136 -7.57 -6.68 -2.03
C ILE A 136 -7.61 -8.19 -2.27
N LYS A 137 -8.81 -8.73 -2.47
CA LYS A 137 -8.99 -10.18 -2.67
C LYS A 137 -9.46 -10.44 -4.10
N LYS A 138 -8.85 -11.41 -4.76
CA LYS A 138 -9.40 -11.98 -5.99
C LYS A 138 -10.82 -12.51 -5.70
N PRO A 139 -11.75 -12.42 -6.67
CA PRO A 139 -13.15 -12.78 -6.44
C PRO A 139 -13.28 -14.20 -5.90
#